data_AF-A0A6N7IBY1-F1
#
_entry.id   AF-A0A6N7IBY1-F1
#
_cell.length_a   1.000
_cell.length_b   1.000
_cell.length_c   1.000
_cell.angle_alpha   90.00
_cell.angle_beta   90.00
_cell.angle_gamma   90.00
#
_symmetry.space_group_name_H-M   'P 1'
#
loop_
_entity.id
_entity.type
_entity.pdbx_description
1 polymer ?
#
loop_
_entity_poly.entity_id
_entity_poly.type
_entity_poly.pdbx_seq_one_letter_code
_entity_poly.pdbx_strand_id
1 'polypeptide(L)'
;MQDLAVAYGYQPWRAVGWMALLLTAGTVLYSRTPPPPLKAGEAPHFNAVIYTLDLLLPIVDLGQERAFNPAGTQQWFSYLLIAAGWILATTIAAGVARVLSRR
;
A
#
# COMPACT_ATOMS: atom_id res chain seq x y z
N MET A 1 -34.04 -23.17 0.14
CA MET A 1 -32.77 -23.58 -0.52
C MET A 1 -32.24 -22.46 -1.44
N GLN A 2 -32.26 -21.18 -1.01
CA GLN A 2 -31.86 -20.05 -1.86
C GLN A 2 -31.09 -18.93 -1.13
N ASP A 3 -30.48 -19.20 0.03
CA ASP A 3 -29.76 -18.16 0.79
C ASP A 3 -28.23 -18.21 0.64
N LEU A 4 -27.68 -19.14 -0.13
CA LEU A 4 -26.22 -19.30 -0.29
C LEU A 4 -25.68 -18.73 -1.61
N ALA A 5 -26.54 -18.29 -2.53
CA ALA A 5 -26.12 -17.72 -3.82
C ALA A 5 -25.98 -16.18 -3.81
N VAL A 6 -26.46 -15.48 -2.77
CA VAL A 6 -26.49 -14.00 -2.74
C VAL A 6 -25.18 -13.37 -2.27
N ALA A 7 -24.26 -14.14 -1.69
CA ALA A 7 -22.92 -13.68 -1.36
C ALA A 7 -21.94 -13.96 -2.52
N TYR A 8 -22.08 -13.27 -3.65
CA TYR A 8 -21.03 -13.15 -4.66
C TYR A 8 -19.82 -12.34 -4.12
N GLY A 9 -19.09 -12.95 -3.18
CA GLY A 9 -17.63 -13.08 -3.27
C GLY A 9 -16.72 -11.88 -3.04
N TYR A 10 -17.20 -10.68 -2.69
CA TYR A 10 -16.29 -9.57 -2.38
C TYR A 10 -15.82 -9.67 -0.92
N GLN A 11 -14.71 -10.38 -0.70
CA GLN A 11 -14.07 -10.54 0.61
C GLN A 11 -13.09 -9.37 0.83
N PRO A 12 -13.48 -8.26 1.49
CA PRO A 12 -12.55 -7.16 1.80
C PRO A 12 -11.29 -7.65 2.53
N TRP A 13 -11.41 -8.75 3.27
CA TRP A 13 -10.28 -9.43 3.90
C TRP A 13 -9.18 -9.89 2.93
N ARG A 14 -9.51 -10.26 1.69
CA ARG A 14 -8.49 -10.59 0.68
C ARG A 14 -7.68 -9.36 0.30
N ALA A 15 -8.32 -8.21 0.15
CA ALA A 15 -7.61 -6.97 -0.17
C ALA A 15 -6.71 -6.50 0.98
N VAL A 16 -7.19 -6.64 2.23
CA VAL A 16 -6.34 -6.42 3.42
C VAL A 16 -5.15 -7.38 3.43
N GLY A 17 -5.37 -8.66 3.13
CA GLY A 17 -4.29 -9.65 3.02
C GLY A 17 -3.26 -9.31 1.94
N TRP A 18 -3.72 -8.89 0.76
CA TRP A 18 -2.84 -8.42 -0.32
C TRP A 18 -2.08 -7.15 0.07
N MET A 19 -2.73 -6.20 0.73
CA MET A 19 -2.08 -4.99 1.25
C MET A 19 -0.97 -5.34 2.23
N ALA A 20 -1.23 -6.25 3.18
CA ALA A 20 -0.23 -6.72 4.13
C ALA A 20 0.94 -7.46 3.45
N LEU A 21 0.66 -8.27 2.43
CA LEU A 21 1.68 -8.97 1.66
C LEU A 21 2.57 -8.00 0.88
N LEU A 22 1.98 -7.02 0.19
CA LEU A 22 2.72 -5.98 -0.52
C LEU A 22 3.53 -5.10 0.43
N LEU A 23 2.97 -4.76 1.59
CA LEU A 23 3.69 -4.03 2.64
C LEU A 23 4.93 -4.80 3.11
N THR A 24 4.77 -6.10 3.35
CA THR A 24 5.88 -6.96 3.77
C THR A 24 6.94 -7.06 2.68
N ALA A 25 6.53 -7.29 1.43
CA ALA A 25 7.43 -7.38 0.28
C ALA A 25 8.22 -6.09 0.06
N GLY A 26 7.55 -4.93 0.08
CA GLY A 26 8.19 -3.64 -0.04
C GLY A 26 9.14 -3.36 1.12
N THR A 27 8.72 -3.61 2.36
CA THR A 27 9.57 -3.45 3.54
C THR A 27 10.87 -4.25 3.40
N VAL A 28 10.79 -5.52 2.99
CA VAL A 28 11.97 -6.37 2.78
C VAL A 28 12.86 -5.81 1.67
N LEU A 29 12.28 -5.40 0.53
CA LEU A 29 13.05 -4.86 -0.58
C LEU A 29 13.77 -3.56 -0.20
N TYR A 30 13.06 -2.59 0.37
CA TYR A 30 13.59 -1.29 0.76
C TYR A 30 14.51 -1.35 1.98
N SER A 31 14.37 -2.34 2.86
CA SER A 31 15.33 -2.54 3.97
C SER A 31 16.69 -3.04 3.50
N ARG A 32 16.73 -3.84 2.41
CA ARG A 32 17.99 -4.34 1.83
C ARG A 32 18.66 -3.29 0.97
N THR A 33 17.87 -2.53 0.22
CA THR A 33 18.37 -1.50 -0.67
C THR A 33 17.58 -0.20 -0.43
N PRO A 34 17.97 0.60 0.58
CA PRO A 34 17.33 1.87 0.85
C PRO A 34 17.45 2.83 -0.34
N PRO A 35 16.37 3.52 -0.75
CA PRO A 35 16.43 4.54 -1.77
C PRO A 35 17.29 5.72 -1.26
N PRO A 36 18.08 6.37 -2.12
CA PRO A 36 18.88 7.52 -1.73
C PRO A 36 17.98 8.72 -1.36
N PRO A 37 18.42 9.58 -0.43
CA PRO A 37 17.69 10.81 -0.10
C PRO A 37 17.65 11.77 -1.29
N LEU A 38 16.50 12.43 -1.50
CA LEU A 38 16.30 13.45 -2.55
C LEU A 38 17.17 14.68 -2.32
N LYS A 39 17.35 15.07 -1.05
CA LYS A 39 18.23 16.17 -0.64
C LYS A 39 19.16 15.69 0.47
N ALA A 40 20.46 15.74 0.20
CA ALA A 40 21.48 15.36 1.16
C ALA A 40 21.46 16.32 2.37
N GLY A 41 21.34 15.78 3.58
CA GLY A 41 21.36 16.54 4.84
C GLY A 41 19.99 17.07 5.31
N GLU A 42 18.94 17.00 4.49
CA GLU A 42 17.57 17.44 4.86
C GLU A 42 16.59 16.28 5.00
N ALA A 43 16.96 15.07 4.54
CA ALA A 43 16.07 13.92 4.61
C ALA A 43 15.95 13.38 6.06
N PRO A 44 14.74 13.01 6.51
CA PRO A 44 14.55 12.31 7.78
C PRO A 44 15.25 10.95 7.77
N HIS A 45 15.36 10.31 8.94
CA HIS A 45 15.86 8.94 9.03
C HIS A 45 14.98 7.99 8.20
N PHE A 46 15.61 7.20 7.33
CA PHE A 46 14.88 6.26 6.50
C PHE A 46 14.23 5.15 7.32
N ASN A 47 12.96 4.85 7.05
CA ASN A 47 12.27 3.70 7.62
C ASN A 47 11.52 2.94 6.52
N ALA A 48 11.96 1.72 6.22
CA ALA A 48 11.42 0.92 5.13
C ALA A 48 9.92 0.60 5.27
N VAL A 49 9.43 0.39 6.50
CA VAL A 49 8.01 0.11 6.76
C VAL A 49 7.18 1.36 6.46
N ILE A 50 7.60 2.50 7.01
CA ILE A 50 6.88 3.77 6.83
C ILE A 50 6.94 4.21 5.37
N TYR A 51 8.09 4.09 4.71
CA TYR A 51 8.22 4.37 3.28
C TYR A 51 7.30 3.49 2.44
N THR A 52 7.22 2.19 2.73
CA THR A 52 6.32 1.29 1.99
C THR A 52 4.84 1.60 2.28
N LEU A 53 4.50 1.96 3.52
CA LEU A 53 3.15 2.42 3.87
C LEU A 53 2.79 3.70 3.13
N ASP A 54 3.71 4.66 3.03
CA ASP A 54 3.54 5.89 2.28
C ASP A 54 3.16 5.60 0.82
N LEU A 55 3.89 4.68 0.18
CA LEU A 55 3.58 4.25 -1.19
C LEU A 55 2.21 3.56 -1.32
N LEU A 56 1.82 2.76 -0.33
CA LEU A 56 0.59 1.96 -0.37
C LEU A 56 -0.66 2.73 0.05
N LEU A 57 -0.53 3.78 0.85
CA LEU A 57 -1.62 4.56 1.43
C LEU A 57 -1.82 5.87 0.64
N PRO A 58 -2.71 5.89 -0.36
CA PRO A 58 -2.74 6.95 -1.37
C PRO A 58 -3.08 8.37 -0.87
N ILE A 59 -3.62 8.48 0.34
CA ILE A 59 -4.12 9.74 0.91
C ILE A 59 -3.21 10.22 2.04
N VAL A 60 -2.38 9.35 2.61
CA VAL A 60 -1.57 9.64 3.78
C VAL A 60 -0.15 9.95 3.33
N ASP A 61 0.39 11.06 3.82
CA ASP A 61 1.80 11.40 3.66
C ASP A 61 2.47 11.35 5.04
N LEU A 62 3.39 10.41 5.21
CA LEU A 62 4.22 10.17 6.38
C LEU A 62 5.61 10.80 6.21
N GLY A 63 5.87 11.48 5.08
CA GLY A 63 7.05 12.28 4.80
C GLY A 63 8.26 11.48 4.30
N GLN A 64 8.14 10.17 4.06
CA GLN A 64 9.23 9.34 3.56
C GLN A 64 9.24 9.32 2.03
N GLU A 65 8.07 9.15 1.38
CA GLU A 65 7.96 9.11 -0.09
C GLU A 65 8.64 10.33 -0.74
N ARG A 66 8.35 11.53 -0.20
CA ARG A 66 8.84 12.81 -0.74
C ARG A 66 10.28 13.12 -0.36
N ALA A 67 10.87 12.35 0.54
CA ALA A 67 12.23 12.55 1.01
C ALA A 67 13.26 11.64 0.32
N PHE A 68 12.82 10.56 -0.32
CA PHE A 68 13.69 9.57 -0.92
C PHE A 68 13.34 9.29 -2.39
N ASN A 69 14.36 9.11 -3.23
CA ASN A 69 14.18 8.90 -4.68
C ASN A 69 14.54 7.45 -5.07
N PRO A 70 13.57 6.55 -5.23
CA PRO A 70 13.84 5.21 -5.75
C PRO A 70 14.24 5.32 -7.21
N ALA A 71 15.44 4.87 -7.57
CA ALA A 71 15.96 4.94 -8.94
C ALA A 71 16.04 3.56 -9.60
N GLY A 72 16.03 3.53 -10.93
CA GLY A 72 16.20 2.30 -11.71
C GLY A 72 15.05 1.30 -11.53
N THR A 73 15.36 0.02 -11.34
CA THR A 73 14.35 -1.05 -11.22
C THR A 73 13.41 -0.86 -10.02
N GLN A 74 13.92 -0.29 -8.93
CA GLN A 74 13.16 -0.03 -7.70
C GLN A 74 12.07 1.04 -7.90
N GLN A 75 12.25 1.95 -8.85
CA GLN A 75 11.27 2.97 -9.22
C GLN A 75 10.00 2.33 -9.80
N TRP A 76 10.15 1.37 -10.71
CA TRP A 76 9.02 0.63 -11.29
C TRP A 76 8.24 -0.15 -10.23
N PHE A 77 8.97 -0.77 -9.29
CA PHE A 77 8.33 -1.45 -8.16
C PHE A 77 7.56 -0.46 -7.26
N SER A 78 8.09 0.74 -7.04
CA SER A 78 7.39 1.81 -6.31
C SER A 78 6.08 2.20 -7.00
N TYR A 79 6.10 2.37 -8.33
CA TYR A 79 4.90 2.66 -9.10
C TYR A 79 3.85 1.54 -9.06
N LEU A 80 4.29 0.28 -9.08
CA LEU A 80 3.38 -0.86 -8.91
C LEU A 80 2.74 -0.86 -7.52
N LEU A 81 3.51 -0.56 -6.46
CA LEU A 81 2.97 -0.43 -5.11
C LEU A 81 1.94 0.70 -5.02
N ILE A 82 2.25 1.88 -5.57
CA ILE A 82 1.32 3.03 -5.57
C ILE A 82 0.01 2.67 -6.30
N ALA A 83 0.10 2.11 -7.50
CA ALA A 83 -1.07 1.71 -8.27
C ALA A 83 -1.90 0.63 -7.54
N ALA A 84 -1.23 -0.37 -6.97
CA ALA A 84 -1.89 -1.41 -6.18
C ALA A 84 -2.55 -0.82 -4.91
N GLY A 85 -1.89 0.14 -4.26
CA GLY A 85 -2.40 0.87 -3.10
C GLY A 85 -3.74 1.54 -3.39
N TRP A 86 -3.85 2.28 -4.50
CA TRP A 86 -5.11 2.88 -4.96
C TRP A 86 -6.22 1.84 -5.20
N ILE A 87 -5.91 0.74 -5.88
CA ILE A 87 -6.89 -0.33 -6.18
C ILE A 87 -7.36 -1.02 -4.89
N LEU A 88 -6.45 -1.34 -3.99
CA LEU A 88 -6.76 -2.05 -2.75
C LEU A 88 -7.49 -1.14 -1.76
N ALA A 89 -7.09 0.13 -1.64
CA ALA A 89 -7.76 1.10 -0.77
C ALA A 89 -9.22 1.31 -1.19
N THR A 90 -9.49 1.49 -2.48
CA THR A 90 -10.86 1.63 -3.01
C THR A 90 -11.68 0.36 -2.81
N THR A 91 -11.07 -0.81 -3.02
CA THR A 91 -11.68 -2.11 -2.75
C THR A 91 -12.08 -2.26 -1.28
N ILE A 92 -11.19 -1.90 -0.34
CA ILE A 92 -11.45 -1.96 1.09
C ILE A 92 -12.58 -0.98 1.46
N ALA A 93 -12.50 0.27 0.98
CA ALA A 93 -13.53 1.28 1.22
C ALA A 93 -14.92 0.85 0.74
N ALA A 94 -15.01 0.31 -0.49
CA ALA A 94 -16.25 -0.22 -1.03
C ALA A 94 -16.78 -1.42 -0.22
N GLY A 95 -15.89 -2.29 0.23
CA GLY A 95 -16.22 -3.41 1.11
C GLY A 95 -16.80 -2.95 2.45
N VAL A 96 -16.18 -1.97 3.10
CA VAL A 96 -16.64 -1.40 4.36
C VAL A 96 -18.00 -0.72 4.19
N ALA A 97 -18.15 0.12 3.17
CA ALA A 97 -19.41 0.82 2.89
C ALA A 97 -20.59 -0.15 2.71
N ARG A 98 -20.37 -1.27 2.00
CA ARG A 98 -21.38 -2.31 1.80
C ARG A 98 -21.77 -3.05 3.10
N VAL A 99 -20.83 -3.25 4.02
CA VAL A 99 -21.13 -3.88 5.33
C VAL A 99 -21.95 -2.93 6.20
N LEU A 100 -21.60 -1.64 6.19
CA LEU A 100 -22.31 -0.61 6.94
C LEU A 100 -23.72 -0.38 6.39
N SER A 101 -23.90 -0.37 5.06
CA SER A 101 -25.21 -0.18 4.43
C SER A 101 -26.16 -1.37 4.58
N ARG A 102 -25.68 -2.50 5.10
CA ARG A 102 -26.47 -3.73 5.36
C ARG A 102 -26.88 -3.87 6.82
N ARG A 103 -26.46 -2.94 7.69
CA ARG A 103 -26.98 -2.79 9.05
C ARG A 103 -28.05 -1.71 9.06
#